data_AF-A0A2D9TSS2-F1
#
_entry.id   AF-A0A2D9TSS2-F1
#
_cell.length_a   1.000
_cell.length_b   1.000
_cell.length_c   1.000
_cell.angle_alpha   90.00
_cell.angle_beta   90.00
_cell.angle_gamma   90.00
#
_symmetry.space_group_name_H-M   'P 1'
#
loop_
_entity.id
_entity.type
_entity.pdbx_description
1 polymer ?
#
loop_
_entity_poly.entity_id
_entity_poly.type
_entity_poly.pdbx_seq_one_letter_code
_entity_poly.pdbx_strand_id
1 'polypeptide(L)'
;MNMASDRKALLLDLSGVIYDGSQLIAGATDTIGQARAQNLILRFVTNTATRSSSALLTDLKAMGIDVAADELFTAPMAAKAYLQQQGLRPFCLLHDNLKKEFDDLQQTRPNCVLLGDARQDLNYDNLNAAFRLCKSGAPLIGIGMNKYFKDDEGLKLDAGGFIRLVEWAADVEAVIMGKPSAAFFQQVVASTGVPASACLMVGDDLVSDVIGAVDAGLQGCLVQTGKYQAGDEAGLPAGAWLVPSIAELFAGVNS
;
A
#
# COMPACT_ATOMS: atom_id res chain seq x y z
N MET A 1 12.89 24.93 9.30
CA MET A 1 13.59 23.66 8.97
C MET A 1 12.81 23.01 7.84
N ASN A 2 13.48 22.49 6.81
CA ASN A 2 12.81 21.78 5.72
C ASN A 2 12.52 20.34 6.18
N MET A 3 11.32 19.83 5.89
CA MET A 3 10.81 18.52 6.38
C MET A 3 11.71 17.35 5.97
N ALA A 4 12.44 17.50 4.86
CA ALA A 4 13.34 16.50 4.31
C ALA A 4 14.79 16.61 4.81
N SER A 5 15.18 17.70 5.49
CA SER A 5 16.60 17.99 5.79
C SER A 5 17.30 16.99 6.71
N ASP A 6 16.54 16.28 7.56
CA ASP A 6 17.04 15.22 8.45
C ASP A 6 16.66 13.81 7.97
N ARG A 7 16.10 13.69 6.76
CA ARG A 7 15.67 12.42 6.17
C ARG A 7 16.79 11.77 5.37
N LYS A 8 16.80 10.44 5.41
CA LYS A 8 17.66 9.63 4.54
C LYS A 8 16.86 8.82 3.51
N ALA A 9 15.57 8.58 3.78
CA ALA A 9 14.69 7.88 2.87
C ALA A 9 13.27 8.50 2.83
N LEU A 10 12.66 8.49 1.65
CA LEU A 10 11.25 8.84 1.44
C LEU A 10 10.50 7.61 0.95
N LEU A 11 9.42 7.28 1.65
CA LEU A 11 8.41 6.32 1.21
C LEU A 11 7.25 7.14 0.67
N LEU A 12 6.95 7.00 -0.61
CA LEU A 12 5.93 7.78 -1.31
C LEU A 12 4.77 6.84 -1.67
N ASP A 13 3.57 7.10 -1.17
CA ASP A 13 2.39 6.48 -1.80
C ASP A 13 2.28 6.91 -3.27
N LEU A 14 1.57 6.13 -4.09
CA LEU A 14 1.36 6.44 -5.49
C LEU A 14 0.09 7.25 -5.73
N SER A 15 -1.06 6.74 -5.31
CA SER A 15 -2.37 7.31 -5.66
C SER A 15 -2.68 8.47 -4.73
N GLY A 16 -3.08 9.61 -5.26
CA GLY A 16 -3.31 10.81 -4.45
C GLY A 16 -2.04 11.54 -4.03
N VAL A 17 -0.85 10.95 -4.19
CA VAL A 17 0.45 11.58 -3.88
C VAL A 17 1.25 11.88 -5.14
N ILE A 18 1.43 10.88 -6.01
CA ILE A 18 2.18 11.02 -7.28
C ILE A 18 1.23 11.32 -8.43
N TYR A 19 0.09 10.64 -8.48
CA TYR A 19 -0.95 10.84 -9.51
C TYR A 19 -2.35 10.70 -8.92
N ASP A 20 -3.34 11.29 -9.59
CA ASP A 20 -4.76 11.01 -9.40
C ASP A 20 -5.35 10.50 -10.73
N GLY A 21 -5.79 9.24 -10.73
CA GLY A 21 -6.19 8.54 -11.94
C GLY A 21 -5.04 8.41 -12.95
N SER A 22 -5.07 9.22 -14.01
CA SER A 22 -4.05 9.28 -15.07
C SER A 22 -3.27 10.60 -15.09
N GLN A 23 -3.56 11.52 -14.17
CA GLN A 23 -2.96 12.84 -14.10
C GLN A 23 -1.92 12.88 -13.00
N LEU A 24 -0.74 13.41 -13.29
CA LEU A 24 0.26 13.66 -12.25
C LEU A 24 -0.21 14.75 -11.29
N ILE A 25 0.09 14.57 -10.01
CA ILE A 25 -0.01 15.65 -9.04
C ILE A 25 1.07 16.68 -9.37
N ALA A 26 0.68 17.95 -9.39
CA ALA A 26 1.59 19.06 -9.67
C ALA A 26 2.79 19.03 -8.70
N GLY A 27 4.01 19.13 -9.24
CA GLY A 27 5.25 19.10 -8.46
C GLY A 27 5.74 17.71 -8.04
N ALA A 28 5.03 16.61 -8.36
CA ALA A 28 5.49 15.26 -8.04
C ALA A 28 6.83 14.93 -8.69
N THR A 29 6.96 15.16 -10.00
CA THR A 29 8.20 14.89 -10.76
C THR A 29 9.38 15.74 -10.24
N ASP A 30 9.13 17.03 -9.97
CA ASP A 30 10.16 17.93 -9.44
C ASP A 30 10.62 17.51 -8.05
N THR A 31 9.69 17.08 -7.19
CA THR A 31 9.99 16.59 -5.84
C THR A 31 10.83 15.32 -5.88
N ILE A 32 10.49 14.37 -6.75
CA ILE A 32 11.27 13.15 -6.96
C ILE A 32 12.69 13.51 -7.46
N GLY A 33 12.78 14.44 -8.41
CA GLY A 33 14.06 14.93 -8.93
C GLY A 33 14.93 15.56 -7.85
N GLN A 34 14.34 16.41 -6.99
CA GLN A 34 15.03 17.02 -5.86
C GLN A 34 15.49 15.98 -4.83
N ALA A 35 14.66 15.00 -4.49
CA ALA A 35 15.01 13.93 -3.58
C ALA A 35 16.21 13.11 -4.09
N ARG A 36 16.21 12.77 -5.39
CA ARG A 36 17.34 12.10 -6.05
C ARG A 36 18.61 12.96 -6.05
N ALA A 37 18.49 14.26 -6.34
CA ALA A 37 19.62 15.20 -6.31
C ALA A 37 20.24 15.35 -4.91
N GLN A 38 19.44 15.16 -3.86
CA GLN A 38 19.89 15.13 -2.46
C GLN A 38 20.37 13.76 -1.99
N ASN A 39 20.44 12.76 -2.88
CA ASN A 39 20.79 11.36 -2.58
C ASN A 39 19.88 10.70 -1.53
N LEU A 40 18.61 11.10 -1.47
CA LEU A 40 17.62 10.41 -0.65
C LEU A 40 17.26 9.06 -1.29
N ILE A 41 17.11 8.04 -0.46
CA ILE A 41 16.63 6.73 -0.88
C ILE A 41 15.13 6.82 -1.12
N LEU A 42 14.67 6.52 -2.33
CA LEU A 42 13.25 6.54 -2.67
C LEU A 42 12.64 5.14 -2.65
N ARG A 43 11.45 5.03 -2.08
CA ARG A 43 10.62 3.83 -2.09
C ARG A 43 9.20 4.23 -2.46
N PHE A 44 8.69 3.68 -3.54
CA PHE A 44 7.32 3.87 -3.98
C PHE A 44 6.48 2.74 -3.41
N VAL A 45 5.49 3.07 -2.58
CA VAL A 45 4.67 2.10 -1.86
C VAL A 45 3.22 2.18 -2.34
N THR A 46 2.52 1.05 -2.45
CA THR A 46 1.08 1.07 -2.77
C THR A 46 0.35 -0.18 -2.30
N ASN A 47 -0.91 0.00 -1.92
CA ASN A 47 -1.85 -1.09 -1.62
C ASN A 47 -2.62 -1.58 -2.85
N THR A 48 -2.37 -1.06 -4.06
CA THR A 48 -3.16 -1.41 -5.25
C THR A 48 -3.26 -2.93 -5.44
N ALA A 49 -4.50 -3.43 -5.44
CA ALA A 49 -4.81 -4.86 -5.57
C ALA A 49 -5.30 -5.26 -6.97
N THR A 50 -5.19 -4.37 -7.97
CA THR A 50 -5.76 -4.57 -9.32
C THR A 50 -4.79 -4.34 -10.47
N ARG A 51 -3.57 -3.85 -10.18
CA ARG A 51 -2.52 -3.60 -11.19
C ARG A 51 -1.28 -4.40 -10.83
N SER A 52 -0.68 -5.04 -11.83
CA SER A 52 0.60 -5.71 -11.65
C SER A 52 1.72 -4.69 -11.46
N SER A 53 2.80 -5.13 -10.82
CA SER A 53 4.02 -4.34 -10.60
C SER A 53 4.61 -3.88 -11.94
N SER A 54 4.59 -4.74 -12.97
CA SER A 54 5.03 -4.40 -14.33
C SER A 54 4.16 -3.33 -15.01
N ALA A 55 2.84 -3.37 -14.79
CA ALA A 55 1.93 -2.36 -15.31
C ALA A 55 2.17 -1.02 -14.62
N LEU A 56 2.31 -1.01 -13.28
CA LEU A 56 2.61 0.20 -12.51
C LEU A 56 3.90 0.87 -12.96
N LEU A 57 4.99 0.11 -13.14
CA LEU A 57 6.25 0.66 -13.65
C LEU A 57 6.12 1.24 -15.06
N THR A 58 5.32 0.60 -15.92
CA THR A 58 5.05 1.09 -17.28
C THR A 58 4.26 2.39 -17.25
N ASP A 59 3.22 2.46 -16.41
CA ASP A 59 2.37 3.64 -16.26
C ASP A 59 3.17 4.82 -15.70
N LEU A 60 3.95 4.60 -14.63
CA LEU A 60 4.82 5.63 -14.03
C LEU A 60 5.83 6.17 -15.05
N LYS A 61 6.44 5.27 -15.85
CA LYS A 61 7.36 5.66 -16.91
C LYS A 61 6.67 6.48 -18.01
N ALA A 62 5.44 6.12 -18.38
CA ALA A 62 4.64 6.89 -19.34
C ALA A 62 4.28 8.28 -18.81
N MET A 63 4.16 8.43 -17.50
CA MET A 63 4.02 9.72 -16.80
C MET A 63 5.35 10.46 -16.59
N GLY A 64 6.48 9.94 -17.11
CA GLY A 64 7.78 10.59 -16.99
C GLY A 64 8.48 10.37 -15.64
N ILE A 65 8.01 9.42 -14.83
CA ILE A 65 8.65 9.03 -13.58
C ILE A 65 9.34 7.69 -13.79
N ASP A 66 10.66 7.72 -13.87
CA ASP A 66 11.46 6.50 -13.95
C ASP A 66 11.60 5.90 -12.54
N VAL A 67 11.03 4.72 -12.31
CA VAL A 67 11.09 3.99 -11.03
C VAL A 67 11.78 2.65 -11.28
N ALA A 68 12.83 2.34 -10.53
CA ALA A 68 13.47 1.05 -10.61
C ALA A 68 12.62 -0.03 -9.92
N ALA A 69 12.72 -1.29 -10.37
CA ALA A 69 11.89 -2.36 -9.83
C ALA A 69 12.13 -2.62 -8.33
N ASP A 70 13.33 -2.33 -7.83
CA ASP A 70 13.72 -2.41 -6.42
C ASP A 70 13.35 -1.16 -5.59
N GLU A 71 12.86 -0.10 -6.24
CA GLU A 71 12.24 1.05 -5.57
C GLU A 71 10.74 0.84 -5.33
N LEU A 72 10.08 -0.10 -6.04
CA LEU A 72 8.64 -0.33 -5.96
C LEU A 72 8.27 -1.44 -4.95
N PHE A 73 7.35 -1.12 -4.05
CA PHE A 73 6.83 -2.03 -3.03
C PHE A 73 5.31 -2.04 -3.06
N THR A 74 4.74 -3.18 -3.45
CA THR A 74 3.28 -3.35 -3.52
C THR A 74 2.81 -4.36 -2.48
N ALA A 75 1.58 -4.21 -1.99
CA ALA A 75 0.98 -5.20 -1.10
C ALA A 75 0.92 -6.63 -1.70
N PRO A 76 0.63 -6.83 -3.01
CA PRO A 76 0.80 -8.13 -3.67
C PRO A 76 2.20 -8.71 -3.58
N MET A 77 3.25 -7.90 -3.78
CA MET A 77 4.64 -8.37 -3.63
C MET A 77 4.94 -8.83 -2.20
N ALA A 78 4.48 -8.06 -1.21
CA ALA A 78 4.61 -8.43 0.21
C ALA A 78 3.87 -9.74 0.52
N ALA A 79 2.65 -9.90 0.00
CA ALA A 79 1.87 -11.13 0.16
C ALA A 79 2.55 -12.34 -0.47
N LYS A 80 3.09 -12.20 -1.68
CA LYS A 80 3.83 -13.27 -2.35
C LYS A 80 5.06 -13.70 -1.56
N ALA A 81 5.87 -12.74 -1.09
CA ALA A 81 7.04 -13.00 -0.28
C ALA A 81 6.68 -13.72 1.02
N TYR A 82 5.62 -13.28 1.70
CA TYR A 82 5.10 -13.93 2.90
C TYR A 82 4.68 -15.39 2.64
N LEU A 83 3.91 -15.64 1.57
CA LEU A 83 3.49 -16.99 1.21
C LEU A 83 4.68 -17.92 0.95
N GLN A 84 5.70 -17.45 0.23
CA GLN A 84 6.92 -18.21 -0.04
C GLN A 84 7.71 -18.50 1.24
N GLN A 85 7.91 -17.49 2.08
CA GLN A 85 8.62 -17.63 3.36
C GLN A 85 7.94 -18.65 4.28
N GLN A 86 6.61 -18.68 4.30
CA GLN A 86 5.81 -19.59 5.13
C GLN A 86 5.56 -20.96 4.46
N GLY A 87 5.99 -21.16 3.21
CA GLY A 87 5.74 -22.41 2.47
C GLY A 87 4.25 -22.68 2.23
N LEU A 88 3.46 -21.62 2.05
CA LEU A 88 2.01 -21.69 1.91
C LEU A 88 1.56 -21.87 0.45
N ARG A 89 0.41 -22.52 0.29
CA ARG A 89 -0.27 -22.80 -0.97
C ARG A 89 -1.62 -22.10 -0.96
N PRO A 90 -1.76 -20.95 -1.61
CA PRO A 90 -2.94 -20.12 -1.48
C PRO A 90 -4.11 -20.63 -2.32
N PHE A 91 -5.31 -20.53 -1.75
CA PHE A 91 -6.54 -20.32 -2.51
C PHE A 91 -6.63 -18.83 -2.83
N CYS A 92 -6.32 -18.46 -4.08
CA CYS A 92 -6.24 -17.07 -4.52
C CYS A 92 -7.62 -16.52 -4.92
N LEU A 93 -8.10 -15.52 -4.20
CA LEU A 93 -9.18 -14.64 -4.59
C LEU A 93 -8.58 -13.26 -4.87
N LEU A 94 -8.10 -13.07 -6.10
CA LEU A 94 -7.40 -11.87 -6.55
C LEU A 94 -7.99 -11.35 -7.85
N HIS A 95 -7.74 -10.07 -8.15
CA HIS A 95 -8.03 -9.49 -9.45
C HIS A 95 -7.30 -10.25 -10.56
N ASP A 96 -7.93 -10.40 -11.73
CA ASP A 96 -7.35 -11.16 -12.86
C ASP A 96 -5.97 -10.65 -13.28
N ASN A 97 -5.79 -9.33 -13.27
CA ASN A 97 -4.50 -8.67 -13.55
C ASN A 97 -3.38 -9.09 -12.60
N LEU A 98 -3.69 -9.53 -11.38
CA LEU A 98 -2.71 -9.97 -10.40
C LEU A 98 -2.46 -11.48 -10.43
N LYS A 99 -3.36 -12.30 -10.96
CA LYS A 99 -3.24 -13.78 -10.92
C LYS A 99 -1.88 -14.25 -11.44
N LYS A 100 -1.41 -13.64 -12.53
CA LYS A 100 -0.09 -13.91 -13.13
C LYS A 100 1.10 -13.71 -12.20
N GLU A 101 1.00 -12.82 -11.22
CA GLU A 101 2.09 -12.62 -10.24
C GLU A 101 2.23 -13.81 -9.28
N PHE A 102 1.21 -14.65 -9.15
CA PHE A 102 1.16 -15.78 -8.23
C PHE A 102 1.13 -17.15 -8.94
N ASP A 103 1.27 -17.19 -10.27
CA ASP A 103 1.24 -18.43 -11.07
C ASP A 103 2.40 -19.39 -10.76
N ASP A 104 3.51 -18.87 -10.23
CA ASP A 104 4.66 -19.65 -9.78
C ASP A 104 4.47 -20.31 -8.41
N LEU A 105 3.39 -19.99 -7.69
CA LEU A 105 3.04 -20.63 -6.43
C LEU A 105 2.16 -21.87 -6.67
N GLN A 106 2.34 -22.92 -5.87
CA GLN A 106 1.45 -24.06 -5.91
C GLN A 106 0.09 -23.71 -5.29
N GLN A 107 -0.98 -23.80 -6.08
CA GLN A 107 -2.36 -23.47 -5.64
C GLN A 107 -3.25 -24.71 -5.47
N THR A 108 -2.76 -25.90 -5.84
CA THR A 108 -3.49 -27.17 -5.64
C THR A 108 -3.47 -27.60 -4.18
N ARG A 109 -4.61 -28.12 -3.69
CA ARG A 109 -4.81 -28.47 -2.26
C ARG A 109 -4.37 -27.32 -1.34
N PRO A 110 -5.06 -26.17 -1.44
CA PRO A 110 -4.66 -24.96 -0.73
C PRO A 110 -4.66 -25.18 0.78
N ASN A 111 -3.72 -24.56 1.47
CA ASN A 111 -3.59 -24.58 2.93
C ASN A 111 -3.62 -23.17 3.55
N CYS A 112 -3.93 -22.15 2.75
CA CYS A 112 -4.24 -20.79 3.20
C CYS A 112 -5.19 -20.12 2.19
N VAL A 113 -5.74 -18.98 2.58
CA VAL A 113 -6.53 -18.11 1.68
C VAL A 113 -5.72 -16.84 1.44
N LEU A 114 -5.61 -16.42 0.18
CA LEU A 114 -5.13 -15.09 -0.18
C LEU A 114 -6.29 -14.31 -0.79
N LEU A 115 -6.67 -13.18 -0.17
CA LEU A 115 -7.85 -12.41 -0.52
C LEU A 115 -7.48 -10.95 -0.84
N GLY A 116 -7.88 -10.51 -2.03
CA GLY A 116 -7.82 -9.13 -2.50
C GLY A 116 -9.07 -8.78 -3.31
N ASP A 117 -8.99 -7.74 -4.15
CA ASP A 117 -10.13 -7.31 -4.98
C ASP A 117 -10.38 -8.28 -6.15
N ALA A 118 -11.01 -9.42 -5.88
CA ALA A 118 -11.28 -10.47 -6.85
C ALA A 118 -12.54 -10.21 -7.71
N ARG A 119 -13.19 -9.05 -7.58
CA ARG A 119 -14.37 -8.67 -8.36
C ARG A 119 -15.45 -9.77 -8.34
N GLN A 120 -15.78 -10.35 -9.50
CA GLN A 120 -16.80 -11.37 -9.65
C GLN A 120 -16.44 -12.70 -8.96
N ASP A 121 -15.16 -12.93 -8.68
CA ASP A 121 -14.72 -14.10 -7.92
C ASP A 121 -15.03 -13.96 -6.42
N LEU A 122 -15.44 -12.78 -5.93
CA LEU A 122 -15.98 -12.57 -4.58
C LEU A 122 -17.48 -12.96 -4.52
N ASN A 123 -17.78 -14.15 -5.02
CA ASN A 123 -19.11 -14.75 -4.99
C ASN A 123 -19.29 -15.71 -3.80
N TYR A 124 -20.53 -16.15 -3.57
CA TYR A 124 -20.87 -16.99 -2.42
C TYR A 124 -20.05 -18.29 -2.37
N ASP A 125 -19.87 -18.98 -3.49
CA ASP A 125 -19.19 -20.28 -3.53
C ASP A 125 -17.72 -20.16 -3.14
N ASN A 126 -17.03 -19.16 -3.71
CA ASN A 126 -15.64 -18.88 -3.40
C ASN A 126 -15.43 -18.39 -1.96
N LEU A 127 -16.30 -17.50 -1.47
CA LEU A 127 -16.25 -17.03 -0.08
C LEU A 127 -16.53 -18.17 0.91
N ASN A 128 -17.43 -19.09 0.58
CA ASN A 128 -17.72 -20.27 1.39
C ASN A 128 -16.54 -21.26 1.38
N ALA A 129 -15.84 -21.42 0.27
CA ALA A 129 -14.60 -22.19 0.20
C ALA A 129 -13.49 -21.57 1.07
N ALA A 130 -13.28 -20.26 0.97
CA ALA A 130 -12.35 -19.51 1.81
C ALA A 130 -12.69 -19.65 3.31
N PHE A 131 -13.96 -19.47 3.67
CA PHE A 131 -14.47 -19.67 5.04
C PHE A 131 -14.14 -21.07 5.56
N ARG A 132 -14.44 -22.13 4.79
CA ARG A 132 -14.20 -23.52 5.22
C ARG A 132 -12.71 -23.81 5.45
N LEU A 133 -11.84 -23.28 4.59
CA LEU A 133 -10.38 -23.38 4.78
C LEU A 133 -9.98 -22.70 6.09
N CYS A 134 -10.40 -21.45 6.30
CA CYS A 134 -10.06 -20.70 7.52
C CYS A 134 -10.60 -21.36 8.78
N LYS A 135 -11.85 -21.85 8.72
CA LYS A 135 -12.48 -22.55 9.85
C LYS A 135 -11.77 -23.84 10.23
N SER A 136 -11.06 -24.45 9.27
CA SER A 136 -10.23 -25.64 9.47
C SER A 136 -8.80 -25.30 9.94
N GLY A 137 -8.50 -24.04 10.25
CA GLY A 137 -7.22 -23.57 10.77
C GLY A 137 -6.24 -23.02 9.72
N ALA A 138 -6.65 -22.91 8.45
CA ALA A 138 -5.84 -22.27 7.42
C ALA A 138 -5.75 -20.75 7.67
N PRO A 139 -4.58 -20.10 7.52
CA PRO A 139 -4.49 -18.67 7.70
C PRO A 139 -5.21 -17.92 6.57
N LEU A 140 -5.82 -16.79 6.93
CA LEU A 140 -6.37 -15.79 6.01
C LEU A 140 -5.32 -14.70 5.80
N ILE A 141 -4.91 -14.49 4.56
CA ILE A 141 -3.99 -13.43 4.15
C ILE A 141 -4.76 -12.42 3.33
N GLY A 142 -4.75 -11.15 3.74
CA GLY A 142 -5.37 -10.05 3.02
C GLY A 142 -4.33 -9.19 2.31
N ILE A 143 -4.56 -8.84 1.04
CA ILE A 143 -3.72 -7.88 0.31
C ILE A 143 -3.83 -6.49 0.97
N GLY A 144 -5.05 -6.02 1.25
CA GLY A 144 -5.28 -4.73 1.90
C GLY A 144 -6.67 -4.67 2.55
N MET A 145 -6.83 -3.81 3.55
CA MET A 145 -8.06 -3.68 4.36
C MET A 145 -8.87 -2.42 3.99
N ASN A 146 -8.80 -1.99 2.73
CA ASN A 146 -9.56 -0.83 2.27
C ASN A 146 -11.06 -1.11 2.32
N LYS A 147 -11.86 -0.11 2.73
CA LYS A 147 -13.33 -0.21 2.80
C LYS A 147 -13.97 -0.11 1.42
N TYR A 148 -13.49 0.82 0.61
CA TYR A 148 -14.03 1.15 -0.70
C TYR A 148 -12.96 1.86 -1.53
N PHE A 149 -13.18 1.94 -2.83
CA PHE A 149 -12.47 2.83 -3.75
C PHE A 149 -13.48 3.63 -4.58
N LYS A 150 -13.01 4.68 -5.26
CA LYS A 150 -13.84 5.54 -6.13
C LYS A 150 -13.39 5.37 -7.58
N ASP A 151 -14.36 5.22 -8.48
CA ASP A 151 -14.16 5.35 -9.93
C ASP A 151 -15.21 6.28 -10.55
N ASP A 152 -15.27 6.32 -11.88
CA ASP A 152 -16.19 7.19 -12.64
C ASP A 152 -17.67 6.91 -12.38
N GLU A 153 -18.02 5.71 -11.90
CA GLU A 153 -19.40 5.32 -11.56
C GLU A 153 -19.74 5.59 -10.08
N GLY A 154 -18.75 5.98 -9.27
CA GLY A 154 -18.91 6.34 -7.86
C GLY A 154 -18.13 5.43 -6.91
N LEU A 155 -18.62 5.31 -5.67
CA LEU A 155 -17.99 4.49 -4.64
C LEU A 155 -18.33 3.01 -4.85
N LYS A 156 -17.30 2.17 -4.79
CA LYS A 156 -17.41 0.71 -4.93
C LYS A 156 -16.73 0.02 -3.75
N LEU A 157 -17.27 -1.14 -3.35
CA LEU A 157 -16.68 -1.97 -2.29
C LEU A 157 -15.28 -2.44 -2.69
N ASP A 158 -14.38 -2.47 -1.72
CA ASP A 158 -13.03 -3.04 -1.86
C ASP A 158 -12.93 -4.31 -0.98
N ALA A 159 -11.79 -5.01 -1.04
CA ALA A 159 -11.56 -6.31 -0.44
C ALA A 159 -11.80 -6.35 1.08
N GLY A 160 -11.62 -5.23 1.80
CA GLY A 160 -11.71 -5.18 3.26
C GLY A 160 -13.05 -5.67 3.82
N GLY A 161 -14.17 -5.39 3.14
CA GLY A 161 -15.47 -5.91 3.56
C GLY A 161 -15.57 -7.43 3.48
N PHE A 162 -14.96 -8.03 2.47
CA PHE A 162 -14.95 -9.48 2.26
C PHE A 162 -13.93 -10.19 3.16
N ILE A 163 -12.79 -9.56 3.44
CA ILE A 163 -11.84 -10.04 4.45
C ILE A 163 -12.54 -10.10 5.81
N ARG A 164 -13.20 -9.01 6.22
CA ARG A 164 -13.96 -8.94 7.47
C ARG A 164 -15.08 -9.97 7.56
N LEU A 165 -15.75 -10.26 6.43
CA LEU A 165 -16.76 -11.33 6.36
C LEU A 165 -16.14 -12.69 6.70
N VAL A 166 -15.00 -13.04 6.10
CA VAL A 166 -14.34 -14.34 6.35
C VAL A 166 -13.77 -14.39 7.77
N GLU A 167 -13.15 -13.31 8.26
CA GLU A 167 -12.68 -13.19 9.65
C GLU A 167 -13.82 -13.49 10.63
N TRP A 168 -14.94 -12.77 10.49
CA TRP A 168 -16.09 -12.90 11.38
C TRP A 168 -16.73 -14.29 11.32
N ALA A 169 -16.91 -14.85 10.12
CA ALA A 169 -17.53 -16.15 9.95
C ALA A 169 -16.64 -17.28 10.50
N ALA A 170 -15.33 -17.21 10.26
CA ALA A 170 -14.38 -18.25 10.67
C ALA A 170 -13.88 -18.11 12.11
N ASP A 171 -14.06 -16.94 12.74
CA ASP A 171 -13.46 -16.55 14.03
C ASP A 171 -11.92 -16.56 13.96
N VAL A 172 -11.40 -15.87 12.95
CA VAL A 172 -9.95 -15.72 12.69
C VAL A 172 -9.61 -14.24 12.41
N GLU A 173 -8.35 -13.89 12.57
CA GLU A 173 -7.82 -12.58 12.18
C GLU A 173 -6.97 -12.72 10.91
N ALA A 174 -7.16 -11.82 9.95
CA ALA A 174 -6.42 -11.82 8.70
C ALA A 174 -5.02 -11.21 8.91
N VAL A 175 -4.01 -11.83 8.30
CA VAL A 175 -2.68 -11.22 8.19
C VAL A 175 -2.70 -10.26 7.01
N ILE A 176 -2.66 -8.95 7.29
CA ILE A 176 -2.71 -7.90 6.26
C ILE A 176 -1.31 -7.56 5.75
N MET A 177 -1.13 -7.65 4.44
CA MET A 177 0.16 -7.51 3.75
C MET A 177 0.46 -6.09 3.31
N GLY A 178 -0.56 -5.24 3.15
CA GLY A 178 -0.42 -3.83 2.81
C GLY A 178 -0.50 -2.91 4.02
N LYS A 179 -0.34 -1.60 3.77
CA LYS A 179 -0.56 -0.52 4.75
C LYS A 179 -1.97 -0.62 5.36
N PRO A 180 -2.18 -0.35 6.68
CA PRO A 180 -1.24 0.15 7.68
C PRO A 180 -0.35 -0.91 8.36
N SER A 181 -0.22 -2.11 7.81
CA SER A 181 0.54 -3.19 8.47
C SER A 181 1.96 -2.77 8.83
N ALA A 182 2.32 -2.88 10.12
CA ALA A 182 3.68 -2.61 10.57
C ALA A 182 4.71 -3.49 9.87
N ALA A 183 4.35 -4.74 9.55
CA ALA A 183 5.20 -5.65 8.80
C ALA A 183 5.53 -5.14 7.39
N PHE A 184 4.56 -4.51 6.71
CA PHE A 184 4.78 -3.89 5.40
C PHE A 184 5.82 -2.77 5.52
N PHE A 185 5.62 -1.82 6.44
CA PHE A 185 6.56 -0.72 6.65
C PHE A 185 7.96 -1.21 7.06
N GLN A 186 8.04 -2.21 7.94
CA GLN A 186 9.32 -2.79 8.35
C GLN A 186 10.08 -3.42 7.18
N GLN A 187 9.39 -4.11 6.26
CA GLN A 187 10.00 -4.64 5.04
C GLN A 187 10.55 -3.53 4.16
N VAL A 188 9.77 -2.46 3.95
CA VAL A 188 10.22 -1.32 3.14
C VAL A 188 11.41 -0.62 3.80
N VAL A 189 11.37 -0.37 5.11
CA VAL A 189 12.48 0.23 5.87
C VAL A 189 13.74 -0.64 5.81
N ALA A 190 13.62 -1.96 5.99
CA ALA A 190 14.76 -2.87 5.89
C ALA A 190 15.48 -2.76 4.54
N SER A 191 14.73 -2.54 3.45
CA SER A 191 15.29 -2.35 2.11
C SER A 191 16.09 -1.05 1.93
N THR A 192 15.94 -0.08 2.84
CA THR A 192 16.64 1.22 2.77
C THR A 192 18.01 1.19 3.45
N GLY A 193 18.24 0.26 4.38
CA GLY A 193 19.46 0.23 5.19
C GLY A 193 19.60 1.37 6.21
N VAL A 194 18.56 2.18 6.43
CA VAL A 194 18.53 3.26 7.42
C VAL A 194 17.49 2.95 8.53
N PRO A 195 17.65 3.50 9.75
CA PRO A 195 16.65 3.30 10.80
C PRO A 195 15.30 3.93 10.43
N ALA A 196 14.20 3.35 10.90
CA ALA A 196 12.84 3.82 10.64
C ALA A 196 12.65 5.32 10.94
N SER A 197 13.28 5.84 12.01
CA SER A 197 13.23 7.25 12.39
C SER A 197 13.84 8.21 11.36
N ALA A 198 14.66 7.71 10.43
CA ALA A 198 15.24 8.48 9.32
C ALA A 198 14.41 8.39 8.03
N CYS A 199 13.30 7.64 8.05
CA CYS A 199 12.35 7.49 6.95
C CYS A 199 11.14 8.40 7.14
N LEU A 200 10.65 8.97 6.05
CA LEU A 200 9.40 9.72 5.99
C LEU A 200 8.42 9.01 5.04
N MET A 201 7.25 8.63 5.55
CA MET A 201 6.11 8.23 4.73
C MET A 201 5.33 9.47 4.30
N VAL A 202 5.12 9.64 3.00
CA VAL A 202 4.27 10.67 2.40
C VAL A 202 3.05 9.97 1.79
N GLY A 203 1.87 10.27 2.30
CA GLY A 203 0.63 9.58 1.96
C GLY A 203 -0.57 10.51 1.94
N ASP A 204 -1.64 10.10 1.25
CA ASP A 204 -2.92 10.81 1.18
C ASP A 204 -3.97 10.25 2.16
N ASP A 205 -3.69 9.09 2.76
CA ASP A 205 -4.58 8.40 3.69
C ASP A 205 -4.04 8.48 5.12
N LEU A 206 -4.75 9.19 5.99
CA LEU A 206 -4.36 9.36 7.39
C LEU A 206 -4.14 8.03 8.12
N VAL A 207 -5.02 7.05 7.91
CA VAL A 207 -4.99 5.80 8.69
C VAL A 207 -3.98 4.84 8.10
N SER A 208 -4.07 4.57 6.80
CA SER A 208 -3.22 3.55 6.19
C SER A 208 -1.77 4.02 6.02
N ASP A 209 -1.55 5.27 5.65
CA ASP A 209 -0.21 5.78 5.38
C ASP A 209 0.44 6.38 6.62
N VAL A 210 -0.22 7.38 7.22
CA VAL A 210 0.44 8.24 8.22
C VAL A 210 0.46 7.59 9.59
N ILE A 211 -0.71 7.19 10.12
CA ILE A 211 -0.79 6.49 11.40
C ILE A 211 -0.03 5.15 11.32
N GLY A 212 -0.27 4.36 10.28
CA GLY A 212 0.45 3.10 10.07
C GLY A 212 1.98 3.24 10.04
N ALA A 213 2.50 4.28 9.38
CA ALA A 213 3.93 4.54 9.34
C ALA A 213 4.47 5.00 10.71
N VAL A 214 3.75 5.87 11.41
CA VAL A 214 4.13 6.35 12.74
C VAL A 214 4.15 5.21 13.76
N ASP A 215 3.14 4.34 13.75
CA ASP A 215 3.07 3.15 14.59
C ASP A 215 4.22 2.17 14.29
N ALA A 216 4.72 2.15 13.05
CA ALA A 216 5.90 1.40 12.63
C ALA A 216 7.24 2.11 12.93
N GLY A 217 7.23 3.30 13.53
CA GLY A 217 8.41 4.06 13.95
C GLY A 217 9.00 4.98 12.88
N LEU A 218 8.30 5.18 11.76
CA LEU A 218 8.66 6.17 10.75
C LEU A 218 8.10 7.54 11.14
N GLN A 219 8.55 8.57 10.43
CA GLN A 219 7.84 9.85 10.46
C GLN A 219 6.79 9.89 9.34
N GLY A 220 5.71 10.64 9.56
CA GLY A 220 4.55 10.67 8.65
C GLY A 220 4.25 12.07 8.13
N CYS A 221 3.87 12.19 6.87
CA CYS A 221 3.41 13.41 6.22
C CYS A 221 2.13 13.12 5.44
N LEU A 222 1.04 13.78 5.83
CA LEU A 222 -0.24 13.74 5.14
C LEU A 222 -0.26 14.83 4.06
N VAL A 223 -0.58 14.47 2.82
CA VAL A 223 -0.89 15.44 1.76
C VAL A 223 -2.40 15.68 1.69
N GLN A 224 -2.81 16.88 1.28
CA GLN A 224 -4.23 17.22 1.13
C GLN A 224 -4.82 16.90 -0.26
N THR A 225 -4.05 16.20 -1.10
CA THR A 225 -4.49 15.62 -2.37
C THR A 225 -5.08 14.22 -2.13
N GLY A 226 -5.74 13.62 -3.13
CA GLY A 226 -6.24 12.25 -3.04
C GLY A 226 -7.42 12.06 -2.08
N LYS A 227 -7.29 11.10 -1.15
CA LYS A 227 -8.33 10.66 -0.22
C LYS A 227 -8.56 11.61 0.96
N TYR A 228 -7.63 12.53 1.25
CA TYR A 228 -7.73 13.47 2.36
C TYR A 228 -9.12 14.12 2.44
N GLN A 229 -9.69 14.15 3.65
CA GLN A 229 -10.93 14.86 3.95
C GLN A 229 -10.70 15.92 5.02
N ALA A 230 -11.48 17.00 4.96
CA ALA A 230 -11.51 17.99 6.04
C ALA A 230 -11.93 17.31 7.35
N GLY A 231 -11.12 17.49 8.40
CA GLY A 231 -11.27 16.80 9.69
C GLY A 231 -10.22 15.73 9.94
N ASP A 232 -9.53 15.22 8.90
CA ASP A 232 -8.43 14.26 9.07
C ASP A 232 -7.27 14.86 9.88
N GLU A 233 -7.07 16.18 9.82
CA GLU A 233 -6.08 16.90 10.64
C GLU A 233 -6.27 16.69 12.14
N ALA A 234 -7.49 16.40 12.61
CA ALA A 234 -7.77 16.16 14.02
C ALA A 234 -7.24 14.79 14.50
N GLY A 235 -7.04 13.84 13.59
CA GLY A 235 -6.48 12.52 13.88
C GLY A 235 -4.98 12.41 13.59
N LEU A 236 -4.32 13.51 13.19
CA LEU A 236 -2.92 13.51 12.82
C LEU A 236 -2.03 13.21 14.05
N PRO A 237 -1.13 12.22 13.98
CA PRO A 237 -0.21 11.91 15.08
C PRO A 237 0.70 13.08 15.44
N ALA A 238 1.07 13.18 16.71
CA ALA A 238 1.99 14.21 17.18
C ALA A 238 3.35 14.13 16.43
N GLY A 239 3.77 15.26 15.84
CA GLY A 239 5.02 15.35 15.09
C GLY A 239 4.93 14.87 13.63
N ALA A 240 3.76 14.41 13.17
CA ALA A 240 3.50 14.23 11.75
C ALA A 240 3.20 15.58 11.08
N TRP A 241 3.44 15.65 9.78
CA TRP A 241 3.23 16.86 8.98
C TRP A 241 1.92 16.78 8.19
N LEU A 242 1.39 17.96 7.87
CA LEU A 242 0.29 18.15 6.94
C LEU A 242 0.73 19.19 5.91
N VAL A 243 0.64 18.85 4.62
CA VAL A 243 0.99 19.76 3.53
C VAL A 243 -0.08 19.74 2.43
N PRO A 244 -0.27 20.85 1.68
CA PRO A 244 -1.21 20.88 0.57
C PRO A 244 -0.96 19.81 -0.50
N SER A 245 0.29 19.55 -0.83
CA SER A 245 0.69 18.53 -1.82
C SER A 245 2.15 18.12 -1.63
N ILE A 246 2.56 17.07 -2.34
CA ILE A 246 3.96 16.62 -2.35
C ILE A 246 4.96 17.72 -2.77
N ALA A 247 4.52 18.73 -3.55
CA ALA A 247 5.38 19.84 -4.00
C ALA A 247 5.97 20.65 -2.83
N GLU A 248 5.30 20.66 -1.68
CA GLU A 248 5.70 21.44 -0.51
C GLU A 248 6.74 20.72 0.34
N LEU A 249 7.13 19.48 0.00
CA LEU A 249 8.02 18.66 0.82
C LEU A 249 9.41 19.30 1.01
N PHE A 250 9.91 20.01 0.00
CA PHE A 250 11.20 20.72 0.03
C PHE A 250 11.06 22.24 0.06
N ALA A 251 9.84 22.77 -0.09
CA ALA A 251 9.59 24.19 0.14
C ALA A 251 9.88 24.47 1.62
N GLY A 252 10.81 25.38 1.91
CA GLY A 252 11.14 25.70 3.30
C GLY A 252 9.86 26.08 4.05
N VAL A 253 9.63 25.50 5.23
CA VAL A 253 8.51 25.89 6.10
C VAL A 253 8.71 27.37 6.40
N ASN A 254 7.88 28.24 5.81
CA ASN A 254 7.80 29.63 6.23
C ASN A 254 7.32 29.60 7.69
N SER A 255 8.28 29.83 8.58
CA SER A 255 8.06 30.12 10.00
C SER A 255 7.21 31.35 10.20
#